data_AF-A0A6N7Q3F9-F1
#
_entry.id   AF-A0A6N7Q3F9-F1
#
_cell.length_a   1.000
_cell.length_b   1.000
_cell.length_c   1.000
_cell.angle_alpha   90.00
_cell.angle_beta   90.00
_cell.angle_gamma   90.00
#
_symmetry.space_group_name_H-M   'P 1'
#
loop_
_entity.id
_entity.type
_entity.pdbx_description
1 polymer ?
#
loop_
_entity_poly.entity_id
_entity_poly.type
_entity_poly.pdbx_seq_one_letter_code
_entity_poly.pdbx_strand_id
1 'polypeptide(L)'
;MRWALLPTLLLSFLGLACDRGPLPAPALASTAAVAASAPAEPAPNPEDEAANACRRRVAELLVSPAAPGAPAFEAARIEILGRARGEPLVLVREPAPTPEDALDARLVPSARLFTQARPGGRVAALRKRHRGEPRALRALLLREGYVYASDPQDALALVTHITLTDLFDEPRIHLLRGHEVRALDRVELRREARYQDASGKSAELLFGDRVAVTEDELRAPLHRDLAALADEVGFERARLRHTTESTIVADLRFGETWAAALVRAEGANLSLECLAEDRPVREAVRAFQDKTAFKRRAMQAIRQAVSRAVDEALPFDRPDAEPDHFRDGILRPQWMTAYLQGRQGFTFEDRPYQVFDASGRPRPPEVCVDFVLDTYERAAGTWYRPRGEKPGRAAGRLDFNESGIKNRRGVVSFGEFAESKPELFEVRRFRGEERIPFGERSRFFAQLRDYADEIRPGDVISIQGEKRDKHIHQHAIFVERADPVTGFPFGLADQMKRPRRRTWEGIMAEAPKRSLFYRARPRDEVFARIDPGPG
;
A
#
# COMPACT_ATOMS: atom_id res chain seq x y z
N MET A 1 -4.71 37.65 31.63
CA MET A 1 -5.19 38.74 30.74
C MET A 1 -6.34 38.14 29.94
N ARG A 2 -7.61 38.56 30.11
CA ARG A 2 -8.28 39.69 29.39
C ARG A 2 -7.92 39.65 27.90
N TRP A 3 -8.81 39.52 26.92
CA TRP A 3 -10.18 40.05 26.65
C TRP A 3 -10.98 39.02 25.77
N ALA A 4 -12.27 39.09 25.44
CA ALA A 4 -13.49 39.71 26.01
C ALA A 4 -14.73 39.07 25.33
N LEU A 5 -15.91 39.18 25.95
CA LEU A 5 -17.21 38.70 25.42
C LEU A 5 -17.88 39.74 24.51
N LEU A 6 -18.82 39.30 23.65
CA LEU A 6 -19.69 40.19 22.85
C LEU A 6 -21.10 39.58 22.66
N PRO A 7 -22.17 40.20 23.21
CA PRO A 7 -23.57 39.78 23.01
C PRO A 7 -24.45 40.88 22.36
N THR A 8 -25.77 40.64 22.30
CA THR A 8 -26.90 41.57 21.96
C THR A 8 -27.22 41.66 20.44
N LEU A 9 -28.33 41.16 19.86
CA LEU A 9 -29.81 41.20 20.12
C LEU A 9 -30.50 42.42 19.46
N LEU A 10 -31.46 42.17 18.54
CA LEU A 10 -32.47 43.18 18.15
C LEU A 10 -33.77 42.55 17.59
N LEU A 11 -34.90 43.06 18.10
CA LEU A 11 -36.29 42.93 17.64
C LEU A 11 -36.58 44.01 16.56
N SER A 12 -37.63 44.01 15.73
CA SER A 12 -38.76 43.10 15.40
C SER A 12 -39.44 43.69 14.14
N PHE A 13 -40.50 43.09 13.58
CA PHE A 13 -41.78 43.80 13.32
C PHE A 13 -42.89 42.86 12.79
N LEU A 14 -44.12 43.05 13.29
CA LEU A 14 -45.34 42.43 12.74
C LEU A 14 -45.91 43.28 11.60
N GLY A 15 -46.56 42.61 10.64
CA GLY A 15 -47.40 43.24 9.61
C GLY A 15 -48.63 42.39 9.31
N LEU A 16 -49.72 42.62 10.04
CA LEU A 16 -51.05 42.07 9.76
C LEU A 16 -51.77 42.96 8.73
N ALA A 17 -52.33 42.36 7.69
CA ALA A 17 -53.37 42.97 6.88
C ALA A 17 -54.38 41.89 6.46
N CYS A 18 -55.53 41.85 7.13
CA CYS A 18 -56.72 41.22 6.60
C CYS A 18 -57.42 42.21 5.69
N ASP A 19 -57.93 41.77 4.54
CA ASP A 19 -59.04 42.47 3.90
C ASP A 19 -60.05 41.47 3.33
N ARG A 20 -61.34 41.77 3.50
CA ARG A 20 -62.47 40.95 3.06
C ARG A 20 -63.49 41.87 2.38
N GLY A 21 -63.40 41.97 1.06
CA GLY A 21 -64.36 42.64 0.17
C GLY A 21 -65.31 41.66 -0.52
N PRO A 22 -66.47 42.12 -1.03
CA PRO A 22 -67.66 41.27 -1.21
C PRO A 22 -67.75 40.48 -2.53
N LEU A 23 -68.56 39.42 -2.47
CA LEU A 23 -68.97 38.57 -3.60
C LEU A 23 -69.87 39.32 -4.60
N PRO A 24 -69.61 39.21 -5.92
CA PRO A 24 -70.61 39.37 -6.97
C PRO A 24 -71.29 38.03 -7.33
N ALA A 25 -72.55 38.12 -7.76
CA ALA A 25 -73.42 36.99 -8.13
C ALA A 25 -73.09 36.39 -9.53
N PRO A 26 -73.64 35.22 -9.92
CA PRO A 26 -73.04 34.38 -10.96
C PRO A 26 -73.36 34.84 -12.39
N ALA A 27 -72.34 34.85 -13.25
CA ALA A 27 -72.50 34.89 -14.70
C ALA A 27 -72.50 33.46 -15.27
N LEU A 28 -73.51 33.13 -16.07
CA LEU A 28 -73.65 31.83 -16.72
C LEU A 28 -72.77 31.72 -17.98
N ALA A 29 -72.20 30.53 -18.16
CA ALA A 29 -71.74 29.94 -19.42
C ALA A 29 -70.68 30.70 -20.26
N SER A 30 -69.45 30.17 -20.23
CA SER A 30 -68.74 29.86 -21.49
C SER A 30 -67.86 28.63 -21.28
N THR A 31 -68.18 27.54 -21.98
CA THR A 31 -67.35 26.32 -22.03
C THR A 31 -66.16 26.55 -22.95
N ALA A 32 -65.20 27.35 -22.50
CA ALA A 32 -63.87 27.38 -23.07
C ALA A 32 -63.16 26.08 -22.69
N ALA A 33 -62.77 25.27 -23.68
CA ALA A 33 -61.96 24.09 -23.44
C ALA A 33 -60.62 24.54 -22.86
N VAL A 34 -60.41 24.30 -21.55
CA VAL A 34 -59.08 24.42 -20.94
C VAL A 34 -58.24 23.32 -21.58
N ALA A 35 -57.44 23.71 -22.57
CA ALA A 35 -56.33 22.89 -23.03
C ALA A 35 -55.45 22.63 -21.81
N ALA A 36 -55.52 21.41 -21.27
CA ALA A 36 -54.69 21.01 -20.15
C ALA A 36 -53.25 21.04 -20.64
N SER A 37 -52.52 22.11 -20.31
CA SER A 37 -51.09 22.21 -20.51
C SER A 37 -50.47 20.93 -19.95
N ALA A 38 -49.87 20.12 -20.82
CA ALA A 38 -49.14 18.94 -20.38
C ALA A 38 -48.16 19.37 -19.28
N PRO A 39 -48.06 18.64 -18.15
CA PRO A 39 -47.13 18.99 -17.09
C PRO A 39 -45.75 19.12 -17.71
N ALA A 40 -45.15 20.31 -17.60
CA ALA A 40 -43.84 20.58 -18.18
C ALA A 40 -42.86 19.50 -17.72
N GLU A 41 -42.12 18.90 -18.65
CA GLU A 41 -41.13 17.89 -18.30
C GLU A 41 -40.18 18.47 -17.24
N PRO A 42 -39.96 17.75 -16.12
CA PRO A 42 -39.09 18.25 -15.07
C PRO A 42 -37.69 18.49 -15.67
N ALA A 43 -37.13 19.67 -15.42
CA ALA A 43 -35.83 20.05 -15.95
C ALA A 43 -34.77 18.97 -15.62
N PRO A 44 -33.90 18.62 -16.59
CA PRO A 44 -32.93 17.55 -16.40
C PRO A 44 -32.03 17.84 -15.19
N ASN A 45 -31.77 16.79 -14.41
CA ASN A 45 -30.91 16.87 -13.23
C ASN A 45 -29.46 17.15 -13.67
N PRO A 46 -28.79 18.19 -13.14
CA PRO A 46 -27.41 18.51 -13.50
C PRO A 46 -26.40 17.36 -13.33
N GLU A 47 -26.60 16.46 -12.36
CA GLU A 47 -25.76 15.26 -12.23
C GLU A 47 -25.88 14.31 -13.43
N ASP A 48 -27.09 14.21 -14.01
CA ASP A 48 -27.37 13.30 -15.13
C ASP A 48 -26.92 13.93 -16.45
N GLU A 49 -26.96 15.26 -16.58
CA GLU A 49 -26.29 15.97 -17.68
C GLU A 49 -24.76 15.79 -17.64
N ALA A 50 -24.15 15.91 -16.46
CA ALA A 50 -22.72 15.68 -16.26
C ALA A 50 -22.32 14.21 -16.57
N ALA A 51 -23.12 13.24 -16.12
CA ALA A 51 -22.90 11.83 -16.45
C ALA A 51 -23.06 11.55 -17.96
N ASN A 52 -24.03 12.18 -18.64
CA ASN A 52 -24.18 12.11 -20.08
C ASN A 52 -22.99 12.74 -20.84
N ALA A 53 -22.44 13.86 -20.34
CA ALA A 53 -21.21 14.44 -20.89
C ALA A 53 -20.00 13.52 -20.68
N CYS A 54 -19.90 12.89 -19.50
CA CYS A 54 -18.87 11.88 -19.21
C CYS A 54 -18.95 10.70 -20.18
N ARG A 55 -20.15 10.14 -20.40
CA ARG A 55 -20.39 9.06 -21.37
C ARG A 55 -19.94 9.40 -22.79
N ARG A 56 -20.25 10.60 -23.28
CA ARG A 56 -19.80 11.06 -24.61
C ARG A 56 -18.27 11.09 -24.69
N ARG A 57 -17.59 11.69 -23.71
CA ARG A 57 -16.12 11.74 -23.67
C ARG A 57 -15.48 10.36 -23.54
N VAL A 58 -16.08 9.43 -22.78
CA VAL A 58 -15.64 8.04 -22.72
C VAL A 58 -15.80 7.34 -24.07
N ALA A 59 -16.92 7.53 -24.77
CA ALA A 59 -17.12 6.96 -26.11
C ALA A 59 -16.13 7.53 -27.14
N GLU A 60 -15.87 8.83 -27.12
CA GLU A 60 -14.86 9.52 -27.95
C GLU A 60 -13.44 8.98 -27.68
N LEU A 61 -13.07 8.78 -26.42
CA LEU A 61 -11.77 8.22 -26.05
C LEU A 61 -11.64 6.74 -26.45
N LEU A 62 -12.69 5.92 -26.29
CA LEU A 62 -12.66 4.49 -26.66
C LEU A 62 -12.45 4.25 -28.16
N VAL A 63 -12.66 5.24 -29.03
CA VAL A 63 -12.35 5.18 -30.46
C VAL A 63 -11.05 5.90 -30.84
N SER A 64 -10.37 6.56 -29.90
CA SER A 64 -9.05 7.15 -30.13
C SER A 64 -7.98 6.05 -30.22
N PRO A 65 -6.80 6.35 -30.79
CA PRO A 65 -5.63 5.47 -30.63
C PRO A 65 -5.33 5.25 -29.14
N ALA A 66 -5.11 4.00 -28.76
CA ALA A 66 -4.63 3.62 -27.43
C ALA A 66 -3.11 3.78 -27.33
N ALA A 67 -2.62 4.14 -26.15
CA ALA A 67 -1.21 3.96 -25.82
C ALA A 67 -0.90 2.44 -25.74
N PRO A 68 0.29 1.99 -26.19
CA PRO A 68 0.57 0.57 -26.39
C PRO A 68 0.69 -0.25 -25.10
N GLY A 69 0.82 0.39 -23.94
CA GLY A 69 0.96 -0.26 -22.65
C GLY A 69 2.28 -1.01 -22.48
N ALA A 70 2.33 -1.90 -21.50
CA ALA A 70 3.50 -2.72 -21.20
C ALA A 70 3.16 -4.22 -21.22
N PRO A 71 2.79 -4.81 -22.38
CA PRO A 71 2.20 -6.14 -22.45
C PRO A 71 3.10 -7.25 -21.88
N ALA A 72 4.43 -7.14 -21.97
CA ALA A 72 5.33 -8.13 -21.37
C ALA A 72 5.36 -8.01 -19.83
N PHE A 73 5.30 -6.78 -19.30
CA PHE A 73 5.11 -6.57 -17.86
C PHE A 73 3.74 -7.05 -17.39
N GLU A 74 2.66 -6.74 -18.11
CA GLU A 74 1.30 -7.16 -17.72
C GLU A 74 1.17 -8.69 -17.64
N ALA A 75 1.75 -9.43 -18.61
CA ALA A 75 1.80 -10.88 -18.59
C ALA A 75 2.62 -11.44 -17.40
N ALA A 76 3.63 -10.70 -16.94
CA ALA A 76 4.54 -11.09 -15.85
C ALA A 76 4.20 -10.45 -14.48
N ARG A 77 3.21 -9.56 -14.42
CA ARG A 77 2.93 -8.62 -13.31
C ARG A 77 2.89 -9.29 -11.95
N ILE A 78 2.16 -10.39 -11.84
CA ILE A 78 2.02 -11.18 -10.61
C ILE A 78 3.37 -11.69 -10.10
N GLU A 79 4.17 -12.29 -10.99
CA GLU A 79 5.49 -12.81 -10.61
C GLU A 79 6.48 -11.69 -10.29
N ILE A 80 6.44 -10.57 -11.02
CA ILE A 80 7.27 -9.40 -10.74
C ILE A 80 6.94 -8.83 -9.36
N LEU A 81 5.68 -8.50 -9.08
CA LEU A 81 5.23 -7.96 -7.80
C LEU A 81 5.40 -8.97 -6.64
N GLY A 82 5.32 -10.26 -6.93
CA GLY A 82 5.59 -11.33 -5.97
C GLY A 82 7.07 -11.50 -5.61
N ARG A 83 7.99 -10.99 -6.44
CA ARG A 83 9.44 -11.16 -6.29
C ARG A 83 10.15 -9.85 -5.95
N ALA A 84 10.04 -8.86 -6.81
CA ALA A 84 10.73 -7.58 -6.72
C ALA A 84 9.96 -6.60 -5.82
N ARG A 85 10.66 -5.96 -4.88
CA ARG A 85 10.06 -4.90 -4.04
C ARG A 85 9.86 -3.66 -4.90
N GLY A 86 8.62 -3.17 -4.98
CA GLY A 86 8.21 -2.01 -5.77
C GLY A 86 6.73 -1.71 -5.58
N GLU A 87 6.25 -0.66 -6.24
CA GLU A 87 4.82 -0.35 -6.34
C GLU A 87 4.24 -0.87 -7.67
N PRO A 88 2.95 -1.22 -7.74
CA PRO A 88 2.29 -1.60 -8.97
C PRO A 88 2.20 -0.40 -9.92
N LEU A 89 2.78 -0.55 -11.11
CA LEU A 89 2.74 0.47 -12.15
C LEU A 89 1.61 0.19 -13.13
N VAL A 90 1.00 1.23 -13.67
CA VAL A 90 0.30 1.16 -14.97
C VAL A 90 1.10 1.99 -15.96
N LEU A 91 1.69 1.36 -16.96
CA LEU A 91 2.59 2.00 -17.93
C LEU A 91 1.81 2.37 -19.21
N VAL A 92 1.99 3.59 -19.72
CA VAL A 92 1.45 4.00 -21.03
C VAL A 92 2.22 3.36 -22.20
N ARG A 93 3.50 3.09 -22.01
CA ARG A 93 4.36 2.25 -22.85
C ARG A 93 5.50 1.64 -22.03
N GLU A 94 6.13 0.58 -22.52
CA GLU A 94 7.37 0.08 -21.90
C GLU A 94 8.49 1.14 -21.92
N PRO A 95 9.25 1.28 -20.81
CA PRO A 95 10.51 2.03 -20.80
C PRO A 95 11.55 1.40 -21.75
N ALA A 96 12.09 2.22 -22.64
CA ALA A 96 13.06 1.82 -23.64
C ALA A 96 14.48 1.68 -23.04
N PRO A 97 15.27 0.67 -23.44
CA PRO A 97 16.70 0.64 -23.16
C PRO A 97 17.42 1.75 -23.93
N THR A 98 18.59 2.17 -23.45
CA THR A 98 19.47 3.07 -24.20
C THR A 98 19.81 2.46 -25.57
N PRO A 99 19.52 3.14 -26.69
CA PRO A 99 19.87 2.65 -28.03
C PRO A 99 21.37 2.42 -28.23
N GLU A 100 21.77 1.46 -29.07
CA GLU A 100 23.19 1.12 -29.27
C GLU A 100 24.02 2.28 -29.86
N ASP A 101 23.40 3.15 -30.67
CA ASP A 101 23.98 4.36 -31.25
C ASP A 101 24.07 5.53 -30.26
N ALA A 102 23.26 5.50 -29.18
CA ALA A 102 23.35 6.42 -28.05
C ALA A 102 24.29 5.93 -26.93
N LEU A 103 24.78 4.69 -27.01
CA LEU A 103 25.76 4.13 -26.07
C LEU A 103 27.19 4.50 -26.49
N ASP A 104 28.05 4.69 -25.50
CA ASP A 104 29.50 4.64 -25.69
C ASP A 104 29.86 3.28 -26.33
N ALA A 105 30.65 3.31 -27.41
CA ALA A 105 31.02 2.13 -28.20
C ALA A 105 31.63 1.00 -27.35
N ARG A 106 32.30 1.32 -26.22
CA ARG A 106 32.85 0.31 -25.30
C ARG A 106 31.78 -0.45 -24.51
N LEU A 107 30.55 0.08 -24.42
CA LEU A 107 29.43 -0.51 -23.70
C LEU A 107 28.55 -1.39 -24.58
N VAL A 108 28.51 -1.16 -25.90
CA VAL A 108 27.71 -1.94 -26.87
C VAL A 108 27.91 -3.46 -26.74
N PRO A 109 29.15 -4.01 -26.60
CA PRO A 109 29.33 -5.45 -26.36
C PRO A 109 28.69 -5.95 -25.06
N SER A 110 28.62 -5.12 -24.02
CA SER A 110 27.94 -5.46 -22.77
C SER A 110 26.43 -5.40 -22.87
N ALA A 111 25.87 -4.45 -23.64
CA ALA A 111 24.44 -4.39 -23.94
C ALA A 111 23.97 -5.64 -24.71
N ARG A 112 24.69 -6.02 -25.77
CA ARG A 112 24.43 -7.24 -26.54
C ARG A 112 24.49 -8.51 -25.69
N LEU A 113 25.56 -8.65 -24.89
CA LEU A 113 25.72 -9.78 -23.97
C LEU A 113 24.61 -9.83 -22.90
N PHE A 114 24.15 -8.69 -22.39
CA PHE A 114 23.03 -8.64 -21.45
C PHE A 114 21.74 -9.15 -22.09
N THR A 115 21.41 -8.69 -23.31
CA THR A 115 20.21 -9.12 -24.04
C THR A 115 20.22 -10.62 -24.34
N GLN A 116 21.38 -11.20 -24.66
CA GLN A 116 21.55 -12.63 -24.97
C GLN A 116 21.69 -13.54 -23.74
N ALA A 117 22.08 -12.99 -22.58
CA ALA A 117 22.29 -13.77 -21.36
C ALA A 117 20.98 -14.21 -20.70
N ARG A 118 21.02 -15.34 -19.98
CA ARG A 118 19.89 -15.84 -19.20
C ARG A 118 19.48 -14.80 -18.12
N PRO A 119 18.17 -14.56 -17.92
CA PRO A 119 17.66 -13.67 -16.88
C PRO A 119 18.14 -14.01 -15.45
N GLY A 120 18.10 -13.02 -14.57
CA GLY A 120 18.50 -13.10 -13.16
C GLY A 120 20.01 -13.02 -12.96
N GLY A 121 20.80 -13.80 -13.71
CA GLY A 121 22.27 -13.76 -13.63
C GLY A 121 22.89 -12.52 -14.28
N ARG A 122 22.23 -11.97 -15.31
CA ARG A 122 22.80 -10.92 -16.18
C ARG A 122 22.98 -9.56 -15.50
N VAL A 123 22.08 -9.18 -14.58
CA VAL A 123 22.20 -7.93 -13.81
C VAL A 123 23.43 -7.95 -12.90
N ALA A 124 23.63 -9.04 -12.14
CA ALA A 124 24.81 -9.20 -11.29
C ALA A 124 26.12 -9.27 -12.11
N ALA A 125 26.09 -9.87 -13.30
CA ALA A 125 27.23 -9.91 -14.21
C ALA A 125 27.61 -8.51 -14.72
N LEU A 126 26.64 -7.68 -15.10
CA LEU A 126 26.90 -6.28 -15.48
C LEU A 126 27.48 -5.46 -14.32
N ARG A 127 26.87 -5.55 -13.12
CA ARG A 127 27.38 -4.87 -11.92
C ARG A 127 28.83 -5.25 -11.62
N LYS A 128 29.17 -6.55 -11.73
CA LYS A 128 30.55 -7.03 -11.52
C LYS A 128 31.52 -6.48 -12.57
N ARG A 129 31.09 -6.40 -13.84
CA ARG A 129 31.92 -5.93 -14.96
C ARG A 129 32.19 -4.42 -14.89
N HIS A 130 31.16 -3.62 -14.64
CA HIS A 130 31.20 -2.16 -14.63
C HIS A 130 31.30 -1.59 -13.20
N ARG A 131 31.99 -2.32 -12.31
CA ARG A 131 32.14 -1.93 -10.91
C ARG A 131 33.03 -0.69 -10.81
N GLY A 132 32.47 0.40 -10.29
CA GLY A 132 33.15 1.69 -10.23
C GLY A 132 32.92 2.56 -11.47
N GLU A 133 32.00 2.18 -12.37
CA GLU A 133 31.58 2.98 -13.52
C GLU A 133 30.07 3.29 -13.46
N PRO A 134 29.59 4.15 -12.53
CA PRO A 134 28.16 4.29 -12.27
C PRO A 134 27.36 4.73 -13.49
N ARG A 135 27.91 5.67 -14.29
CA ARG A 135 27.30 6.13 -15.54
C ARG A 135 27.16 5.03 -16.59
N ALA A 136 28.13 4.12 -16.69
CA ALA A 136 28.06 2.99 -17.61
C ALA A 136 27.01 1.97 -17.17
N LEU A 137 26.97 1.65 -15.86
CA LEU A 137 25.98 0.75 -15.30
C LEU A 137 24.56 1.33 -15.41
N ARG A 138 24.41 2.65 -15.19
CA ARG A 138 23.18 3.41 -15.38
C ARG A 138 22.66 3.31 -16.82
N ALA A 139 23.51 3.56 -17.81
CA ALA A 139 23.13 3.49 -19.23
C ALA A 139 22.76 2.06 -19.70
N LEU A 140 23.31 1.02 -19.05
CA LEU A 140 23.05 -0.39 -19.38
C LEU A 140 21.86 -1.01 -18.63
N LEU A 141 21.54 -0.54 -17.42
CA LEU A 141 20.49 -1.12 -16.57
C LEU A 141 19.21 -0.29 -16.50
N LEU A 142 19.31 1.05 -16.47
CA LEU A 142 18.12 1.90 -16.42
C LEU A 142 17.54 2.09 -17.82
N ARG A 143 16.22 2.12 -17.90
CA ARG A 143 15.45 2.32 -19.13
C ARG A 143 14.71 3.64 -19.05
N GLU A 144 15.18 4.68 -19.73
CA GLU A 144 14.68 6.06 -19.57
C GLU A 144 14.66 6.54 -18.10
N GLY A 145 15.64 6.09 -17.31
CA GLY A 145 15.75 6.33 -15.86
C GLY A 145 15.00 5.33 -14.98
N TYR A 146 14.19 4.43 -15.54
CA TYR A 146 13.41 3.44 -14.78
C TYR A 146 14.22 2.21 -14.36
N VAL A 147 13.99 1.78 -13.12
CA VAL A 147 14.34 0.45 -12.60
C VAL A 147 13.29 -0.55 -13.08
N TYR A 148 13.41 -0.98 -14.34
CA TYR A 148 12.39 -1.79 -15.01
C TYR A 148 12.98 -2.99 -15.75
N ALA A 149 12.30 -4.11 -15.65
CA ALA A 149 12.47 -5.30 -16.48
C ALA A 149 11.13 -6.03 -16.58
N SER A 150 10.79 -6.55 -17.76
CA SER A 150 9.62 -7.40 -17.98
C SER A 150 9.84 -8.87 -17.60
N ASP A 151 11.09 -9.27 -17.33
CA ASP A 151 11.39 -10.60 -16.79
C ASP A 151 11.39 -10.59 -15.24
N PRO A 152 10.67 -11.51 -14.56
CA PRO A 152 10.61 -11.55 -13.10
C PRO A 152 11.93 -11.80 -12.36
N GLN A 153 12.88 -12.51 -12.97
CA GLN A 153 14.20 -12.77 -12.38
C GLN A 153 15.10 -11.54 -12.49
N ASP A 154 15.04 -10.80 -13.59
CA ASP A 154 15.79 -9.54 -13.72
C ASP A 154 15.19 -8.43 -12.87
N ALA A 155 13.86 -8.34 -12.77
CA ALA A 155 13.19 -7.42 -11.85
C ALA A 155 13.63 -7.66 -10.40
N LEU A 156 13.71 -8.93 -9.98
CA LEU A 156 14.26 -9.32 -8.68
C LEU A 156 15.76 -8.98 -8.56
N ALA A 157 16.56 -9.26 -9.59
CA ALA A 157 18.00 -9.03 -9.57
C ALA A 157 18.36 -7.54 -9.50
N LEU A 158 17.60 -6.66 -10.15
CA LEU A 158 17.75 -5.21 -10.06
C LEU A 158 17.64 -4.75 -8.60
N VAL A 159 16.55 -5.10 -7.90
CA VAL A 159 16.28 -4.61 -6.53
C VAL A 159 17.00 -5.37 -5.41
N THR A 160 17.70 -6.46 -5.72
CA THR A 160 18.51 -7.21 -4.75
C THR A 160 20.01 -7.02 -4.94
N HIS A 161 20.48 -6.70 -6.14
CA HIS A 161 21.90 -6.58 -6.44
C HIS A 161 22.38 -5.16 -6.75
N ILE A 162 21.49 -4.23 -7.11
CA ILE A 162 21.86 -2.85 -7.48
C ILE A 162 21.44 -1.88 -6.38
N THR A 163 22.33 -0.96 -6.03
CA THR A 163 22.07 0.17 -5.14
C THR A 163 22.12 1.48 -5.92
N LEU A 164 21.58 2.57 -5.34
CA LEU A 164 21.71 3.91 -5.92
C LEU A 164 23.18 4.31 -6.11
N THR A 165 24.09 3.89 -5.23
CA THR A 165 25.53 4.17 -5.34
C THR A 165 26.29 3.28 -6.32
N ASP A 166 25.69 2.19 -6.83
CA ASP A 166 26.21 1.49 -8.02
C ASP A 166 25.87 2.26 -9.32
N LEU A 167 24.87 3.16 -9.32
CA LEU A 167 24.31 3.83 -10.51
C LEU A 167 24.60 5.34 -10.59
N PHE A 168 24.85 5.99 -9.45
CA PHE A 168 25.02 7.43 -9.34
C PHE A 168 26.20 7.78 -8.41
N ASP A 169 27.06 8.68 -8.86
CA ASP A 169 28.12 9.32 -8.07
C ASP A 169 27.86 10.81 -7.80
N GLU A 170 26.81 11.36 -8.39
CA GLU A 170 26.38 12.75 -8.24
C GLU A 170 26.06 13.10 -6.76
N PRO A 171 26.34 14.34 -6.28
CA PRO A 171 26.12 14.71 -4.88
C PRO A 171 24.65 14.75 -4.49
N ARG A 172 23.76 14.96 -5.47
CA ARG A 172 22.31 14.93 -5.35
C ARG A 172 21.72 14.24 -6.58
N ILE A 173 20.65 13.48 -6.36
CA ILE A 173 19.83 12.85 -7.40
C ILE A 173 18.35 13.05 -7.06
N HIS A 174 17.47 12.80 -8.03
CA HIS A 174 16.02 12.91 -7.87
C HIS A 174 15.39 11.55 -8.18
N LEU A 175 14.49 11.09 -7.29
CA LEU A 175 13.80 9.81 -7.40
C LEU A 175 12.29 10.04 -7.42
N LEU A 176 11.63 9.57 -8.48
CA LEU A 176 10.18 9.52 -8.61
C LEU A 176 9.69 8.10 -8.28
N ARG A 177 8.78 7.99 -7.31
CA ARG A 177 8.14 6.74 -6.89
C ARG A 177 6.64 6.96 -6.74
N GLY A 178 5.84 6.24 -7.54
CA GLY A 178 4.45 6.62 -7.74
C GLY A 178 4.39 8.05 -8.27
N HIS A 179 3.51 8.89 -7.74
CA HIS A 179 3.45 10.30 -8.10
C HIS A 179 4.41 11.23 -7.33
N GLU A 180 5.18 10.74 -6.35
CA GLU A 180 6.06 11.58 -5.52
C GLU A 180 7.49 11.68 -6.06
N VAL A 181 7.98 12.91 -6.26
CA VAL A 181 9.41 13.20 -6.49
C VAL A 181 10.10 13.50 -5.16
N ARG A 182 11.29 12.94 -4.96
CA ARG A 182 12.13 13.16 -3.78
C ARG A 182 13.56 13.48 -4.20
N ALA A 183 14.09 14.61 -3.73
CA ALA A 183 15.53 14.88 -3.79
C ALA A 183 16.26 14.00 -2.76
N LEU A 184 17.37 13.41 -3.17
CA LEU A 184 18.20 12.54 -2.35
C LEU A 184 19.64 13.03 -2.35
N ASP A 185 20.20 13.26 -1.16
CA ASP A 185 21.57 13.72 -0.98
C ASP A 185 22.53 12.56 -0.71
N ARG A 186 23.70 12.59 -1.36
CA ARG A 186 24.76 11.61 -1.17
C ARG A 186 25.56 11.94 0.09
N VAL A 187 25.60 11.00 1.04
CA VAL A 187 26.36 11.12 2.28
C VAL A 187 27.33 9.95 2.45
N GLU A 188 28.47 10.20 3.07
CA GLU A 188 29.41 9.14 3.48
C GLU A 188 29.27 8.92 4.99
N LEU A 189 28.85 7.72 5.39
CA LEU A 189 28.65 7.37 6.79
C LEU A 189 29.36 6.05 7.08
N ARG A 190 30.33 6.09 8.01
CA ARG A 190 31.23 4.97 8.36
C ARG A 190 32.03 4.41 7.16
N ARG A 191 32.48 5.28 6.25
CA ARG A 191 33.19 4.95 4.99
C ARG A 191 32.32 4.25 3.94
N GLU A 192 31.00 4.27 4.10
CA GLU A 192 30.05 3.79 3.10
C GLU A 192 29.24 4.96 2.54
N ALA A 193 29.29 5.14 1.23
CA ALA A 193 28.45 6.13 0.54
C ALA A 193 27.01 5.60 0.40
N ARG A 194 26.03 6.46 0.65
CA ARG A 194 24.60 6.18 0.45
C ARG A 194 23.82 7.45 0.15
N TYR A 195 22.64 7.31 -0.44
CA TYR A 195 21.71 8.40 -0.65
C TYR A 195 20.69 8.46 0.47
N GLN A 196 20.36 9.67 0.95
CA GLN A 196 19.38 9.91 2.00
C GLN A 196 18.34 10.93 1.55
N ASP A 197 17.11 10.76 2.02
CA ASP A 197 16.08 11.80 1.90
C ASP A 197 16.27 12.93 2.93
N ALA A 198 15.45 13.96 2.86
CA ALA A 198 15.49 15.12 3.77
C ALA A 198 15.29 14.78 5.26
N SER A 199 14.82 13.57 5.60
CA SER A 199 14.73 13.09 6.99
C SER A 199 16.01 12.39 7.48
N GLY A 200 17.04 12.28 6.63
CA GLY A 200 18.26 11.51 6.89
C GLY A 200 18.06 10.00 6.76
N LYS A 201 16.91 9.55 6.26
CA LYS A 201 16.62 8.13 6.04
C LYS A 201 17.27 7.68 4.74
N SER A 202 17.89 6.51 4.76
CA SER A 202 18.60 5.99 3.58
C SER A 202 17.59 5.48 2.56
N ALA A 203 17.72 5.95 1.31
CA ALA A 203 16.87 5.52 0.21
C ALA A 203 17.32 4.15 -0.31
N GLU A 204 16.35 3.25 -0.49
CA GLU A 204 16.55 1.99 -1.20
C GLU A 204 15.95 2.07 -2.61
N LEU A 205 16.64 1.45 -3.57
CA LEU A 205 16.19 1.30 -4.95
C LEU A 205 15.08 0.24 -5.02
N LEU A 206 13.92 0.59 -5.56
CA LEU A 206 12.77 -0.28 -5.75
C LEU A 206 12.42 -0.43 -7.23
N PHE A 207 11.71 -1.50 -7.56
CA PHE A 207 11.19 -1.75 -8.89
C PHE A 207 10.16 -0.69 -9.25
N GLY A 208 10.30 -0.10 -10.43
CA GLY A 208 9.44 0.96 -10.92
C GLY A 208 9.84 2.38 -10.51
N ASP A 209 10.85 2.55 -9.63
CA ASP A 209 11.46 3.86 -9.40
C ASP A 209 11.99 4.43 -10.72
N ARG A 210 11.80 5.74 -10.93
CA ARG A 210 12.55 6.49 -11.95
C ARG A 210 13.55 7.40 -11.25
N VAL A 211 14.82 7.31 -11.65
CA VAL A 211 15.90 8.08 -11.01
C VAL A 211 16.66 8.89 -12.07
N ALA A 212 16.90 10.16 -11.76
CA ALA A 212 17.59 11.11 -12.64
C ALA A 212 18.53 12.03 -11.85
N VAL A 213 19.38 12.77 -12.55
CA VAL A 213 20.30 13.73 -11.90
C VAL A 213 19.55 15.03 -11.59
N THR A 214 18.75 15.53 -12.53
CA THR A 214 17.89 16.69 -12.36
C THR A 214 16.43 16.29 -12.16
N GLU A 215 15.63 17.17 -11.55
CA GLU A 215 14.18 16.99 -11.42
C GLU A 215 13.46 17.08 -12.78
N ASP A 216 13.97 17.90 -13.70
CA ASP A 216 13.35 18.14 -15.01
C ASP A 216 13.29 16.88 -15.90
N GLU A 217 14.28 16.01 -15.78
CA GLU A 217 14.31 14.68 -16.42
C GLU A 217 13.15 13.76 -15.98
N LEU A 218 12.48 14.05 -14.85
CA LEU A 218 11.39 13.24 -14.31
C LEU A 218 10.00 13.71 -14.79
N ARG A 219 9.86 14.94 -15.32
CA ARG A 219 8.57 15.61 -15.60
C ARG A 219 7.59 14.86 -16.50
N ALA A 220 8.07 13.98 -17.37
CA ALA A 220 7.24 13.18 -18.28
C ALA A 220 7.35 11.68 -17.94
N PRO A 221 6.68 11.19 -16.88
CA PRO A 221 6.74 9.78 -16.49
C PRO A 221 5.82 8.90 -17.35
N LEU A 222 6.25 7.64 -17.55
CA LEU A 222 5.51 6.64 -18.32
C LEU A 222 4.50 5.86 -17.47
N HIS A 223 4.65 5.86 -16.14
CA HIS A 223 3.76 5.14 -15.24
C HIS A 223 2.68 6.03 -14.65
N ARG A 224 1.63 5.41 -14.13
CA ARG A 224 0.46 6.04 -13.51
C ARG A 224 0.21 5.39 -12.14
N ASP A 225 0.05 6.19 -11.10
CA ASP A 225 -0.06 5.75 -9.72
C ASP A 225 -1.52 5.37 -9.37
N LEU A 226 -1.94 4.21 -9.85
CA LEU A 226 -3.29 3.69 -9.61
C LEU A 226 -3.52 3.29 -8.14
N ALA A 227 -2.45 3.03 -7.38
CA ALA A 227 -2.53 2.71 -5.95
C ALA A 227 -2.88 3.94 -5.11
N ALA A 228 -2.28 5.11 -5.41
CA ALA A 228 -2.68 6.38 -4.80
C ALA A 228 -4.15 6.72 -5.11
N LEU A 229 -4.57 6.58 -6.38
CA LEU A 229 -5.97 6.81 -6.76
C LEU A 229 -6.95 5.85 -6.03
N ALA A 230 -6.58 4.58 -5.87
CA ALA A 230 -7.39 3.62 -5.12
C ALA A 230 -7.50 3.98 -3.64
N ASP A 231 -6.41 4.46 -3.03
CA ASP A 231 -6.39 4.94 -1.64
C ASP A 231 -7.25 6.19 -1.43
N GLU A 232 -7.24 7.13 -2.39
CA GLU A 232 -8.04 8.37 -2.37
C GLU A 232 -9.54 8.12 -2.65
N VAL A 233 -9.85 7.54 -3.81
CA VAL A 233 -11.22 7.34 -4.31
C VAL A 233 -11.93 6.19 -3.59
N GLY A 234 -11.17 5.20 -3.11
CA GLY A 234 -11.71 4.08 -2.33
C GLY A 234 -12.30 2.93 -3.15
N PHE A 235 -11.85 2.72 -4.39
CA PHE A 235 -12.17 1.50 -5.14
C PHE A 235 -11.23 0.35 -4.75
N GLU A 236 -11.74 -0.89 -4.84
CA GLU A 236 -10.97 -2.10 -4.51
C GLU A 236 -10.19 -2.67 -5.70
N ARG A 237 -10.74 -2.53 -6.91
CA ARG A 237 -10.19 -3.09 -8.15
C ARG A 237 -10.42 -2.15 -9.34
N ALA A 238 -9.58 -2.27 -10.36
CA ALA A 238 -9.74 -1.57 -11.63
C ALA A 238 -9.56 -2.54 -12.81
N ARG A 239 -10.38 -2.37 -13.85
CA ARG A 239 -10.20 -2.99 -15.17
C ARG A 239 -9.90 -1.88 -16.15
N LEU A 240 -8.66 -1.81 -16.61
CA LEU A 240 -8.24 -0.81 -17.61
C LEU A 240 -8.86 -1.20 -18.95
N ARG A 241 -9.63 -0.29 -19.55
CA ARG A 241 -10.29 -0.50 -20.85
C ARG A 241 -9.55 0.23 -21.97
N HIS A 242 -9.06 1.43 -21.67
CA HIS A 242 -8.30 2.25 -22.60
C HIS A 242 -7.37 3.18 -21.85
N THR A 243 -6.17 3.39 -22.38
CA THR A 243 -5.16 4.27 -21.80
C THR A 243 -4.61 5.15 -22.91
N THR A 244 -4.50 6.45 -22.66
CA THR A 244 -3.77 7.40 -23.49
C THR A 244 -2.62 7.99 -22.65
N GLU A 245 -1.91 8.99 -23.16
CA GLU A 245 -0.91 9.70 -22.35
C GLU A 245 -1.53 10.49 -21.18
N SER A 246 -2.75 11.02 -21.34
CA SER A 246 -3.38 11.95 -20.39
C SER A 246 -4.69 11.45 -19.75
N THR A 247 -5.23 10.32 -20.20
CA THR A 247 -6.49 9.75 -19.67
C THR A 247 -6.46 8.23 -19.59
N ILE A 248 -7.18 7.67 -18.62
CA ILE A 248 -7.50 6.25 -18.52
C ILE A 248 -9.02 6.11 -18.48
N VAL A 249 -9.58 5.26 -19.33
CA VAL A 249 -10.94 4.73 -19.18
C VAL A 249 -10.81 3.38 -18.47
N ALA A 250 -11.46 3.24 -17.32
CA ALA A 250 -11.43 2.00 -16.53
C ALA A 250 -12.78 1.72 -15.89
N ASP A 251 -13.11 0.45 -15.68
CA ASP A 251 -14.19 0.08 -14.76
C ASP A 251 -13.58 -0.04 -13.36
N LEU A 252 -14.11 0.70 -12.38
CA LEU A 252 -13.66 0.69 -10.98
C LEU A 252 -14.64 -0.08 -10.10
N ARG A 253 -14.15 -0.95 -9.20
CA ARG A 253 -15.00 -1.76 -8.31
C ARG A 253 -15.16 -1.14 -6.92
N PHE A 254 -16.40 -0.92 -6.52
CA PHE A 254 -16.83 -0.47 -5.21
C PHE A 254 -17.73 -1.54 -4.57
N GLY A 255 -17.11 -2.48 -3.86
CA GLY A 255 -17.79 -3.68 -3.36
C GLY A 255 -18.23 -4.58 -4.52
N GLU A 256 -19.54 -4.80 -4.65
CA GLU A 256 -20.10 -5.55 -5.79
C GLU A 256 -20.37 -4.67 -7.03
N THR A 257 -20.33 -3.34 -6.88
CA THR A 257 -20.63 -2.39 -7.96
C THR A 257 -19.40 -2.16 -8.82
N TRP A 258 -19.49 -2.39 -10.13
CA TRP A 258 -18.50 -1.88 -11.09
C TRP A 258 -19.05 -0.61 -11.74
N ALA A 259 -18.21 0.41 -11.88
CA ALA A 259 -18.56 1.70 -12.47
C ALA A 259 -17.52 2.13 -13.50
N ALA A 260 -17.94 2.35 -14.74
CA ALA A 260 -17.11 2.95 -15.78
C ALA A 260 -16.71 4.38 -15.39
N ALA A 261 -15.42 4.66 -15.41
CA ALA A 261 -14.82 5.89 -14.96
C ALA A 261 -13.89 6.48 -16.03
N LEU A 262 -13.92 7.82 -16.14
CA LEU A 262 -12.87 8.58 -16.77
C LEU A 262 -11.92 9.08 -15.69
N VAL A 263 -10.64 8.71 -15.81
CA VAL A 263 -9.55 9.11 -14.92
C VAL A 263 -8.60 10.00 -15.72
N ARG A 264 -8.31 11.20 -15.21
CA ARG A 264 -7.32 12.10 -15.78
C ARG A 264 -5.94 11.80 -15.19
N ALA A 265 -4.92 11.82 -16.04
CA ALA A 265 -3.52 11.72 -15.65
C ALA A 265 -2.80 13.06 -15.79
N GLU A 266 -2.03 13.44 -14.76
CA GLU A 266 -1.11 14.56 -14.80
C GLU A 266 0.28 14.05 -14.39
N GLY A 267 1.09 13.74 -15.40
CA GLY A 267 2.30 12.95 -15.21
C GLY A 267 1.96 11.56 -14.65
N ALA A 268 2.48 11.24 -13.47
CA ALA A 268 2.20 9.98 -12.77
C ALA A 268 0.97 10.08 -11.84
N ASN A 269 0.56 11.30 -11.47
CA ASN A 269 -0.61 11.51 -10.63
C ASN A 269 -1.90 11.21 -11.42
N LEU A 270 -2.90 10.69 -10.72
CA LEU A 270 -4.20 10.37 -11.29
C LEU A 270 -5.31 11.07 -10.49
N SER A 271 -6.41 11.41 -11.15
CA SER A 271 -7.62 11.92 -10.51
C SER A 271 -8.87 11.35 -11.19
N LEU A 272 -9.90 11.04 -10.40
CA LEU A 272 -11.19 10.63 -10.95
C LEU A 272 -11.89 11.88 -11.52
N GLU A 273 -12.10 11.91 -12.83
CA GLU A 273 -12.74 13.05 -13.49
C GLU A 273 -14.27 12.91 -13.46
N CYS A 274 -14.80 11.74 -13.79
CA CYS A 274 -16.23 11.45 -13.72
C CYS A 274 -16.54 9.95 -13.79
N LEU A 275 -17.74 9.57 -13.34
CA LEU A 275 -18.33 8.24 -13.57
C LEU A 275 -19.29 8.32 -14.75
N ALA A 276 -19.10 7.48 -15.77
CA ALA A 276 -19.90 7.40 -16.99
C ALA A 276 -21.19 6.58 -16.80
N GLU A 277 -21.73 6.61 -15.58
CA GLU A 277 -22.73 5.69 -15.07
C GLU A 277 -24.06 6.36 -14.76
N ASP A 278 -25.14 5.59 -14.79
CA ASP A 278 -26.47 6.07 -14.41
C ASP A 278 -26.61 6.27 -12.90
N ARG A 279 -27.58 7.11 -12.54
CA ARG A 279 -27.79 7.58 -11.16
C ARG A 279 -27.81 6.46 -10.10
N PRO A 280 -28.48 5.31 -10.28
CA PRO A 280 -28.49 4.24 -9.29
C PRO A 280 -27.09 3.66 -9.00
N VAL A 281 -26.24 3.55 -10.03
CA VAL A 281 -24.86 3.08 -9.89
C VAL A 281 -24.01 4.13 -9.16
N ARG A 282 -24.15 5.43 -9.51
CA ARG A 282 -23.44 6.52 -8.81
C ARG A 282 -23.87 6.63 -7.34
N GLU A 283 -25.15 6.40 -7.03
CA GLU A 283 -25.65 6.34 -5.65
C GLU A 283 -25.12 5.11 -4.90
N ALA A 284 -25.03 3.94 -5.53
CA ALA A 284 -24.40 2.75 -4.94
C ALA A 284 -22.89 2.94 -4.66
N VAL A 285 -22.16 3.62 -5.56
CA VAL A 285 -20.74 3.97 -5.36
C VAL A 285 -20.60 4.91 -4.16
N ARG A 286 -21.38 5.99 -4.09
CA ARG A 286 -21.38 6.93 -2.94
C ARG A 286 -21.67 6.19 -1.62
N ALA A 287 -22.74 5.38 -1.59
CA ALA A 287 -23.11 4.59 -0.42
C ALA A 287 -22.00 3.61 0.01
N PHE A 288 -21.26 3.00 -0.94
CA PHE A 288 -20.10 2.17 -0.61
C PHE A 288 -18.93 3.00 -0.07
N GLN A 289 -18.63 4.15 -0.68
CA GLN A 289 -17.56 5.06 -0.24
C GLN A 289 -17.81 5.57 1.19
N ASP A 290 -19.05 5.93 1.52
CA ASP A 290 -19.47 6.34 2.87
C ASP A 290 -19.36 5.17 3.85
N LYS A 291 -19.97 4.02 3.53
CA LYS A 291 -19.94 2.80 4.35
C LYS A 291 -18.52 2.32 4.65
N THR A 292 -17.55 2.56 3.77
CA THR A 292 -16.16 2.09 3.93
C THR A 292 -15.17 3.19 4.34
N ALA A 293 -15.62 4.44 4.53
CA ALA A 293 -14.73 5.56 4.86
C ALA A 293 -13.88 5.32 6.12
N PHE A 294 -14.49 4.73 7.16
CA PHE A 294 -13.80 4.37 8.40
C PHE A 294 -12.68 3.33 8.18
N LYS A 295 -12.91 2.34 7.29
CA LYS A 295 -11.91 1.32 6.94
C LYS A 295 -10.73 1.93 6.19
N ARG A 296 -10.96 2.89 5.29
CA ARG A 296 -9.89 3.58 4.56
C ARG A 296 -8.97 4.36 5.51
N ARG A 297 -9.56 5.15 6.43
CA ARG A 297 -8.82 5.88 7.47
C ARG A 297 -8.09 4.93 8.43
N ALA A 298 -8.73 3.84 8.85
CA ALA A 298 -8.10 2.82 9.69
C ALA A 298 -6.90 2.15 8.98
N MET A 299 -7.02 1.83 7.69
CA MET A 299 -5.91 1.29 6.88
C MET A 299 -4.76 2.30 6.71
N GLN A 300 -5.06 3.60 6.59
CA GLN A 300 -4.03 4.65 6.60
C GLN A 300 -3.28 4.69 7.94
N ALA A 301 -3.99 4.63 9.07
CA ALA A 301 -3.39 4.57 10.41
C ALA A 301 -2.53 3.31 10.63
N ILE A 302 -2.97 2.16 10.11
CA ILE A 302 -2.21 0.89 10.06
C ILE A 302 -0.91 1.07 9.28
N ARG A 303 -0.94 1.61 8.06
CA ARG A 303 0.26 1.83 7.23
C ARG A 303 1.27 2.77 7.90
N GLN A 304 0.78 3.79 8.62
CA GLN A 304 1.63 4.65 9.45
C GLN A 304 2.24 3.89 10.64
N ALA A 305 1.50 3.00 11.30
CA ALA A 305 2.01 2.16 12.37
C ALA A 305 3.09 1.18 11.86
N VAL A 306 2.89 0.56 10.69
CA VAL A 306 3.91 -0.26 10.00
C VAL A 306 5.16 0.57 9.70
N SER A 307 5.02 1.78 9.13
CA SER A 307 6.17 2.67 8.88
C SER A 307 6.95 2.98 10.16
N ARG A 308 6.26 3.33 11.26
CA ARG A 308 6.90 3.57 12.56
C ARG A 308 7.63 2.33 13.07
N ALA A 309 7.03 1.14 13.02
CA ALA A 309 7.67 -0.10 13.48
C ALA A 309 8.92 -0.48 12.64
N VAL A 310 8.89 -0.23 11.32
CA VAL A 310 10.06 -0.40 10.44
C VAL A 310 11.18 0.58 10.80
N ASP A 311 10.84 1.82 11.14
CA ASP A 311 11.81 2.88 11.44
C ASP A 311 12.37 2.78 12.87
N GLU A 312 11.58 2.28 13.83
CA GLU A 312 12.03 1.89 15.17
C GLU A 312 12.96 0.67 15.14
N ALA A 313 12.83 -0.19 14.12
CA ALA A 313 13.64 -1.39 13.90
C ALA A 313 13.79 -2.24 15.18
N LEU A 314 12.65 -2.55 15.80
CA LEU A 314 12.60 -3.24 17.10
C LEU A 314 13.29 -4.61 17.07
N PRO A 315 13.96 -5.00 18.18
CA PRO A 315 14.72 -6.23 18.22
C PRO A 315 13.79 -7.43 18.08
N PHE A 316 14.23 -8.44 17.34
CA PHE A 316 13.56 -9.73 17.35
C PHE A 316 13.75 -10.39 18.71
N ASP A 317 12.69 -11.02 19.23
CA ASP A 317 12.77 -11.72 20.51
C ASP A 317 13.45 -13.09 20.33
N ARG A 318 14.79 -13.06 20.28
CA ARG A 318 15.67 -14.23 20.34
C ARG A 318 16.97 -13.81 21.04
N PRO A 319 17.52 -14.62 21.97
CA PRO A 319 18.83 -14.35 22.55
C PRO A 319 19.93 -14.31 21.47
N ASP A 320 20.89 -13.37 21.59
CA ASP A 320 21.94 -13.17 20.57
C ASP A 320 22.88 -14.38 20.38
N ALA A 321 22.82 -15.38 21.26
CA ALA A 321 23.58 -16.62 21.18
C ALA A 321 22.83 -17.76 20.46
N GLU A 322 21.53 -17.61 20.23
CA GLU A 322 20.65 -18.74 19.90
C GLU A 322 20.72 -19.12 18.41
N PRO A 323 21.10 -20.36 18.07
CA PRO A 323 21.22 -20.79 16.68
C PRO A 323 19.86 -21.06 16.01
N ASP A 324 18.86 -21.47 16.79
CA ASP A 324 17.55 -21.91 16.30
C ASP A 324 16.40 -21.02 16.82
N HIS A 325 15.17 -21.54 16.80
CA HIS A 325 13.94 -20.82 17.07
C HIS A 325 13.21 -21.27 18.35
N PHE A 326 13.72 -22.29 19.07
CA PHE A 326 13.02 -22.88 20.21
C PHE A 326 12.93 -21.95 21.43
N ARG A 327 13.78 -20.91 21.47
CA ARG A 327 13.80 -19.86 22.50
C ARG A 327 13.36 -18.50 21.96
N ASP A 328 12.74 -18.48 20.77
CA ASP A 328 12.05 -17.28 20.27
C ASP A 328 10.93 -16.92 21.26
N GLY A 329 10.96 -15.68 21.76
CA GLY A 329 9.98 -15.20 22.74
C GLY A 329 10.43 -15.17 24.20
N ILE A 330 11.68 -15.55 24.53
CA ILE A 330 12.13 -15.62 25.93
C ILE A 330 12.55 -14.26 26.53
N LEU A 331 12.87 -13.25 25.70
CA LEU A 331 13.36 -11.94 26.15
C LEU A 331 12.22 -10.98 26.54
N ARG A 332 11.05 -10.99 25.88
CA ARG A 332 9.95 -10.04 26.19
C ARG A 332 9.45 -10.12 27.65
N PRO A 333 9.35 -11.29 28.32
CA PRO A 333 9.03 -11.35 29.75
C PRO A 333 10.10 -10.68 30.64
N GLN A 334 11.39 -10.87 30.30
CA GLN A 334 12.51 -10.25 31.01
C GLN A 334 12.54 -8.73 30.79
N TRP A 335 12.36 -8.32 29.54
CA TRP A 335 12.20 -6.91 29.15
C TRP A 335 11.02 -6.26 29.88
N MET A 336 9.86 -6.93 29.94
CA MET A 336 8.67 -6.40 30.61
C MET A 336 8.92 -6.19 32.11
N THR A 337 9.57 -7.16 32.76
CA THR A 337 9.95 -7.06 34.18
C THR A 337 10.88 -5.86 34.40
N ALA A 338 11.89 -5.69 33.56
CA ALA A 338 12.82 -4.57 33.62
C ALA A 338 12.16 -3.21 33.32
N TYR A 339 11.25 -3.17 32.34
CA TYR A 339 10.47 -2.00 31.94
C TYR A 339 9.55 -1.52 33.07
N LEU A 340 8.77 -2.43 33.67
CA LEU A 340 7.89 -2.11 34.81
C LEU A 340 8.67 -1.65 36.05
N GLN A 341 9.93 -2.06 36.19
CA GLN A 341 10.86 -1.60 37.22
C GLN A 341 11.64 -0.32 36.84
N GLY A 342 11.36 0.30 35.68
CA GLY A 342 12.02 1.52 35.23
C GLY A 342 13.50 1.36 34.85
N ARG A 343 14.00 0.13 34.71
CA ARG A 343 15.41 -0.15 34.40
C ARG A 343 15.76 0.28 32.97
N GLN A 344 17.01 0.69 32.75
CA GLN A 344 17.50 1.05 31.40
C GLN A 344 17.84 -0.18 30.54
N GLY A 345 18.11 -1.32 31.18
CA GLY A 345 18.47 -2.58 30.55
C GLY A 345 18.25 -3.75 31.50
N PHE A 346 18.48 -4.95 30.99
CA PHE A 346 18.49 -6.21 31.74
C PHE A 346 19.58 -7.13 31.20
N THR A 347 19.96 -8.12 31.98
CA THR A 347 20.92 -9.16 31.56
C THR A 347 20.17 -10.47 31.38
N PHE A 348 20.48 -11.20 30.31
CA PHE A 348 20.02 -12.57 30.10
C PHE A 348 21.19 -13.38 29.55
N GLU A 349 21.57 -14.46 30.26
CA GLU A 349 22.74 -15.30 29.93
C GLU A 349 24.02 -14.48 29.72
N ASP A 350 24.33 -13.64 30.73
CA ASP A 350 25.45 -12.70 30.78
C ASP A 350 25.54 -11.67 29.64
N ARG A 351 24.52 -11.61 28.77
CA ARG A 351 24.41 -10.59 27.70
C ARG A 351 23.48 -9.44 28.11
N PRO A 352 23.89 -8.18 27.91
CA PRO A 352 23.06 -7.01 28.21
C PRO A 352 22.07 -6.71 27.08
N TYR A 353 20.81 -6.47 27.43
CA TYR A 353 19.74 -6.05 26.54
C TYR A 353 19.18 -4.69 27.00
N GLN A 354 18.76 -3.85 26.05
CA GLN A 354 18.23 -2.52 26.33
C GLN A 354 16.72 -2.55 26.56
N VAL A 355 16.23 -1.78 27.53
CA VAL A 355 14.79 -1.53 27.71
C VAL A 355 14.33 -0.35 26.85
N PHE A 356 15.16 0.69 26.76
CA PHE A 356 14.89 1.93 26.02
C PHE A 356 15.98 2.23 24.99
N ASP A 357 15.66 3.02 23.96
CA ASP A 357 16.64 3.56 23.02
C ASP A 357 17.31 4.84 23.57
N ALA A 358 18.23 5.42 22.80
CA ALA A 358 18.93 6.64 23.18
C ALA A 358 17.99 7.85 23.41
N SER A 359 16.83 7.89 22.75
CA SER A 359 15.78 8.90 22.93
C SER A 359 14.81 8.58 24.08
N GLY A 360 14.98 7.46 24.78
CA GLY A 360 14.08 7.02 25.85
C GLY A 360 12.80 6.34 25.36
N ARG A 361 12.68 5.99 24.07
CA ARG A 361 11.55 5.21 23.56
C ARG A 361 11.70 3.74 23.97
N PRO A 362 10.62 3.03 24.34
CA PRO A 362 10.71 1.62 24.71
C PRO A 362 11.14 0.75 23.52
N ARG A 363 11.99 -0.25 23.76
CA ARG A 363 12.48 -1.20 22.74
C ARG A 363 12.03 -2.65 23.03
N PRO A 364 10.72 -2.94 23.03
CA PRO A 364 10.24 -4.28 23.33
C PRO A 364 10.75 -5.30 22.29
N PRO A 365 11.29 -6.46 22.71
CA PRO A 365 11.54 -7.59 21.82
C PRO A 365 10.23 -8.16 21.29
N GLU A 366 10.17 -8.40 19.97
CA GLU A 366 8.95 -8.82 19.27
C GLU A 366 9.20 -10.05 18.39
N VAL A 367 8.22 -10.95 18.32
CA VAL A 367 8.13 -12.00 17.27
C VAL A 367 7.11 -11.58 16.21
N CYS A 368 7.00 -12.34 15.10
CA CYS A 368 6.09 -12.01 14.00
C CYS A 368 4.62 -11.82 14.39
N VAL A 369 4.12 -12.48 15.45
CA VAL A 369 2.76 -12.29 15.95
C VAL A 369 2.62 -11.01 16.78
N ASP A 370 3.64 -10.65 17.58
CA ASP A 370 3.65 -9.36 18.28
C ASP A 370 3.59 -8.23 17.22
N PHE A 371 4.40 -8.29 16.16
CA PHE A 371 4.39 -7.29 15.08
C PHE A 371 2.99 -7.02 14.50
N VAL A 372 2.21 -8.06 14.17
CA VAL A 372 0.89 -7.88 13.56
C VAL A 372 -0.15 -7.38 14.57
N LEU A 373 -0.12 -7.86 15.82
CA LEU A 373 -1.04 -7.40 16.87
C LEU A 373 -0.70 -5.97 17.31
N ASP A 374 0.56 -5.71 17.64
CA ASP A 374 1.07 -4.39 17.99
C ASP A 374 0.83 -3.39 16.84
N THR A 375 0.85 -3.79 15.56
CA THR A 375 0.48 -2.90 14.43
C THR A 375 -0.95 -2.37 14.56
N TYR A 376 -1.95 -3.22 14.80
CA TYR A 376 -3.33 -2.79 15.00
C TYR A 376 -3.49 -1.98 16.30
N GLU A 377 -2.91 -2.45 17.42
CA GLU A 377 -2.98 -1.78 18.73
C GLU A 377 -2.36 -0.37 18.65
N ARG A 378 -1.18 -0.22 18.02
CA ARG A 378 -0.50 1.06 17.80
C ARG A 378 -1.26 1.99 16.86
N ALA A 379 -1.93 1.45 15.84
CA ALA A 379 -2.80 2.22 14.95
C ALA A 379 -4.04 2.76 15.69
N ALA A 380 -4.56 2.02 16.68
CA ALA A 380 -5.62 2.46 17.58
C ALA A 380 -5.15 3.34 18.76
N GLY A 381 -3.86 3.70 18.82
CA GLY A 381 -3.29 4.57 19.85
C GLY A 381 -2.71 3.87 21.10
N THR A 382 -2.59 2.54 21.10
CA THR A 382 -2.05 1.78 22.23
C THR A 382 -0.52 1.63 22.11
N TRP A 383 0.23 2.27 23.01
CA TRP A 383 1.70 2.34 22.97
C TRP A 383 2.34 2.09 24.34
N TYR A 384 3.57 1.58 24.38
CA TYR A 384 4.36 1.61 25.61
C TYR A 384 4.80 3.05 25.91
N ARG A 385 4.65 3.49 27.16
CA ARG A 385 5.06 4.84 27.59
C ARG A 385 6.58 4.99 27.63
N PRO A 386 7.14 6.13 27.20
CA PRO A 386 8.57 6.40 27.18
C PRO A 386 9.18 6.52 28.58
N ARG A 387 10.51 6.52 28.64
CA ARG A 387 11.29 6.76 29.84
C ARG A 387 10.97 8.14 30.43
N GLY A 388 10.63 8.18 31.72
CA GLY A 388 10.24 9.39 32.45
C GLY A 388 8.76 9.41 32.82
N GLU A 389 7.93 8.66 32.09
CA GLU A 389 6.54 8.39 32.48
C GLU A 389 6.42 7.17 33.39
N LYS A 390 5.27 6.99 34.05
CA LYS A 390 4.96 5.78 34.81
C LYS A 390 4.90 4.58 33.85
N PRO A 391 5.73 3.53 34.03
CA PRO A 391 5.75 2.38 33.13
C PRO A 391 4.37 1.74 32.94
N GLY A 392 4.07 1.40 31.69
CA GLY A 392 2.81 0.78 31.28
C GLY A 392 2.47 1.11 29.84
N ARG A 393 1.29 0.69 29.39
CA ARG A 393 0.75 1.11 28.09
C ARG A 393 -0.08 2.38 28.27
N ALA A 394 0.00 3.30 27.32
CA ALA A 394 -1.09 4.21 27.03
C ALA A 394 -2.22 3.37 26.43
N ALA A 395 -3.43 3.48 26.98
CA ALA A 395 -4.59 2.78 26.45
C ALA A 395 -5.11 3.51 25.21
N GLY A 396 -5.04 2.85 24.06
CA GLY A 396 -5.77 3.25 22.86
C GLY A 396 -7.17 2.63 22.83
N ARG A 397 -7.80 2.66 21.66
CA ARG A 397 -9.15 2.09 21.43
C ARG A 397 -9.14 0.56 21.24
N LEU A 398 -7.96 -0.07 21.19
CA LEU A 398 -7.80 -1.51 20.97
C LEU A 398 -6.60 -2.06 21.78
N ASP A 399 -6.86 -3.03 22.63
CA ASP A 399 -5.85 -3.89 23.27
C ASP A 399 -6.35 -5.36 23.20
N PHE A 400 -5.59 -6.25 22.58
CA PHE A 400 -5.99 -7.65 22.42
C PHE A 400 -5.82 -8.46 23.72
N ASN A 401 -5.06 -7.97 24.70
CA ASN A 401 -4.97 -8.62 26.02
C ASN A 401 -6.33 -8.60 26.73
N GLU A 402 -7.08 -7.51 26.59
CA GLU A 402 -8.46 -7.37 27.11
C GLU A 402 -9.45 -8.30 26.39
N SER A 403 -9.10 -8.78 25.19
CA SER A 403 -9.90 -9.73 24.41
C SER A 403 -9.69 -11.19 24.83
N GLY A 404 -8.78 -11.48 25.78
CA GLY A 404 -8.58 -12.83 26.33
C GLY A 404 -7.64 -13.75 25.53
N ILE A 405 -6.73 -13.18 24.72
CA ILE A 405 -5.71 -13.97 24.00
C ILE A 405 -4.73 -14.65 24.97
N LYS A 406 -4.83 -15.98 25.12
CA LYS A 406 -4.02 -16.75 26.09
C LYS A 406 -2.51 -16.75 25.77
N ASN A 407 -2.16 -16.77 24.49
CA ASN A 407 -0.78 -16.71 24.00
C ASN A 407 -0.74 -15.79 22.78
N ARG A 408 -0.34 -14.52 23.00
CA ARG A 408 -0.25 -13.49 21.94
C ARG A 408 0.93 -13.65 20.98
N ARG A 409 1.73 -14.73 21.10
CA ARG A 409 3.06 -14.84 20.48
C ARG A 409 3.21 -16.05 19.56
N GLY A 410 2.47 -17.13 19.84
CA GLY A 410 2.42 -18.31 18.97
C GLY A 410 1.55 -18.09 17.74
N VAL A 411 2.07 -18.40 16.54
CA VAL A 411 1.33 -18.24 15.28
C VAL A 411 0.08 -19.11 15.23
N VAL A 412 0.15 -20.35 15.73
CA VAL A 412 -1.05 -21.21 15.90
C VAL A 412 -2.03 -20.61 16.89
N SER A 413 -1.55 -20.15 18.05
CA SER A 413 -2.40 -19.58 19.10
C SER A 413 -3.10 -18.29 18.69
N PHE A 414 -2.51 -17.47 17.81
CA PHE A 414 -3.22 -16.34 17.19
C PHE A 414 -4.32 -16.82 16.23
N GLY A 415 -4.08 -17.88 15.45
CA GLY A 415 -5.11 -18.48 14.59
C GLY A 415 -6.28 -19.05 15.39
N GLU A 416 -5.99 -19.77 16.48
CA GLU A 416 -7.00 -20.29 17.42
C GLU A 416 -7.77 -19.16 18.13
N PHE A 417 -7.07 -18.10 18.56
CA PHE A 417 -7.70 -16.90 19.12
C PHE A 417 -8.67 -16.26 18.11
N ALA A 418 -8.22 -16.03 16.87
CA ALA A 418 -9.04 -15.44 15.82
C ALA A 418 -10.26 -16.32 15.46
N GLU A 419 -10.13 -17.65 15.49
CA GLU A 419 -11.27 -18.57 15.32
C GLU A 419 -12.24 -18.52 16.52
N SER A 420 -11.72 -18.39 17.75
CA SER A 420 -12.55 -18.21 18.96
C SER A 420 -13.19 -16.81 19.09
N LYS A 421 -12.82 -15.89 18.19
CA LYS A 421 -13.26 -14.49 18.18
C LYS A 421 -13.91 -14.10 16.85
N PRO A 422 -15.00 -14.77 16.45
CA PRO A 422 -15.67 -14.51 15.17
C PRO A 422 -16.28 -13.11 15.08
N GLU A 423 -16.41 -12.37 16.19
CA GLU A 423 -16.78 -10.95 16.23
C GLU A 423 -15.63 -10.01 15.81
N LEU A 424 -14.37 -10.41 16.09
CA LEU A 424 -13.17 -9.64 15.75
C LEU A 424 -12.56 -10.07 14.41
N PHE A 425 -12.64 -11.36 14.05
CA PHE A 425 -11.96 -11.91 12.87
C PHE A 425 -12.85 -12.84 12.04
N GLU A 426 -12.50 -12.96 10.76
CA GLU A 426 -12.95 -14.00 9.83
C GLU A 426 -11.73 -14.86 9.44
N VAL A 427 -11.72 -16.13 9.84
CA VAL A 427 -10.58 -17.04 9.60
C VAL A 427 -10.87 -18.05 8.49
N ARG A 428 -9.92 -18.23 7.58
CA ARG A 428 -9.85 -19.34 6.63
C ARG A 428 -8.58 -20.15 6.87
N ARG A 429 -8.69 -21.47 6.96
CA ARG A 429 -7.56 -22.42 6.97
C ARG A 429 -7.33 -22.93 5.54
N PHE A 430 -6.08 -23.01 5.09
CA PHE A 430 -5.72 -23.65 3.81
C PHE A 430 -5.33 -25.11 4.05
N ARG A 431 -5.87 -26.06 3.28
CA ARG A 431 -5.73 -27.51 3.52
C ARG A 431 -5.52 -28.29 2.22
N GLY A 432 -4.95 -29.50 2.34
CA GLY A 432 -4.76 -30.41 1.21
C GLY A 432 -4.03 -29.77 0.04
N GLU A 433 -4.63 -29.83 -1.15
CA GLU A 433 -4.07 -29.30 -2.40
C GLU A 433 -3.96 -27.76 -2.42
N GLU A 434 -4.67 -27.03 -1.56
CA GLU A 434 -4.47 -25.58 -1.39
C GLU A 434 -3.09 -25.25 -0.81
N ARG A 435 -2.37 -26.21 -0.21
CA ARG A 435 -1.09 -25.95 0.46
C ARG A 435 0.11 -26.04 -0.49
N ILE A 436 0.08 -25.27 -1.58
CA ILE A 436 1.15 -25.22 -2.58
C ILE A 436 2.47 -24.76 -1.93
N PRO A 437 3.56 -25.55 -1.96
CA PRO A 437 4.86 -25.16 -1.46
C PRO A 437 5.50 -24.07 -2.33
N PHE A 438 6.17 -23.10 -1.73
CA PHE A 438 6.84 -22.01 -2.46
C PHE A 438 7.95 -22.48 -3.42
N GLY A 439 8.48 -23.70 -3.25
CA GLY A 439 9.37 -24.33 -4.23
C GLY A 439 8.75 -24.36 -5.64
N GLU A 440 7.43 -24.50 -5.73
CA GLU A 440 6.63 -24.48 -6.96
C GLU A 440 6.18 -23.05 -7.33
N ARG A 441 7.14 -22.11 -7.36
CA ARG A 441 6.90 -20.65 -7.41
C ARG A 441 5.78 -20.19 -8.33
N SER A 442 5.76 -20.61 -9.60
CA SER A 442 4.74 -20.15 -10.55
C SER A 442 3.34 -20.68 -10.21
N ARG A 443 3.21 -21.88 -9.62
CA ARG A 443 1.93 -22.37 -9.08
C ARG A 443 1.51 -21.59 -7.84
N PHE A 444 2.46 -21.28 -6.95
CA PHE A 444 2.20 -20.47 -5.75
C PHE A 444 1.74 -19.05 -6.11
N PHE A 445 2.38 -18.41 -7.09
CA PHE A 445 1.98 -17.09 -7.58
C PHE A 445 0.65 -17.12 -8.35
N ALA A 446 0.38 -18.16 -9.14
CA ALA A 446 -0.94 -18.37 -9.74
C ALA A 446 -2.04 -18.50 -8.68
N GLN A 447 -1.82 -19.27 -7.62
CA GLN A 447 -2.75 -19.37 -6.49
C GLN A 447 -3.00 -18.01 -5.82
N LEU A 448 -1.97 -17.20 -5.58
CA LEU A 448 -2.14 -15.87 -4.99
C LEU A 448 -2.91 -14.90 -5.91
N ARG A 449 -2.79 -15.03 -7.23
CA ARG A 449 -3.65 -14.32 -8.21
C ARG A 449 -5.08 -14.81 -8.11
N ASP A 450 -5.30 -16.11 -7.98
CA ASP A 450 -6.64 -16.69 -7.92
C ASP A 450 -7.34 -16.35 -6.58
N TYR A 451 -6.57 -16.09 -5.53
CA TYR A 451 -7.04 -15.59 -4.21
C TYR A 451 -7.04 -14.05 -4.09
N ALA A 452 -6.91 -13.30 -5.19
CA ALA A 452 -6.78 -11.84 -5.17
C ALA A 452 -7.96 -11.07 -4.51
N ASP A 453 -9.18 -11.61 -4.57
CA ASP A 453 -10.34 -11.02 -3.87
C ASP A 453 -10.57 -11.65 -2.47
N GLU A 454 -9.82 -12.69 -2.13
CA GLU A 454 -9.92 -13.44 -0.88
C GLU A 454 -8.86 -13.04 0.16
N ILE A 455 -7.72 -12.52 -0.28
CA ILE A 455 -6.62 -11.97 0.53
C ILE A 455 -6.56 -10.46 0.26
N ARG A 456 -6.83 -9.64 1.28
CA ARG A 456 -7.03 -8.19 1.17
C ARG A 456 -6.10 -7.40 2.09
N PRO A 457 -5.84 -6.11 1.80
CA PRO A 457 -5.20 -5.21 2.75
C PRO A 457 -5.88 -5.24 4.12
N GLY A 458 -5.07 -5.35 5.18
CA GLY A 458 -5.52 -5.53 6.55
C GLY A 458 -5.55 -6.98 7.02
N ASP A 459 -5.50 -7.98 6.13
CA ASP A 459 -5.45 -9.40 6.52
C ASP A 459 -4.09 -9.79 7.13
N VAL A 460 -4.10 -10.72 8.09
CA VAL A 460 -2.90 -11.45 8.54
C VAL A 460 -2.87 -12.82 7.85
N ILE A 461 -1.78 -13.10 7.13
CA ILE A 461 -1.52 -14.41 6.53
C ILE A 461 -0.50 -15.16 7.37
N SER A 462 -0.84 -16.39 7.75
CA SER A 462 0.11 -17.35 8.29
C SER A 462 0.64 -18.26 7.21
N ILE A 463 1.95 -18.47 7.23
CA ILE A 463 2.65 -19.48 6.43
C ILE A 463 3.25 -20.55 7.35
N GLN A 464 3.30 -21.79 6.88
CA GLN A 464 3.89 -22.91 7.63
C GLN A 464 4.61 -23.87 6.68
N GLY A 465 5.76 -24.37 7.08
CA GLY A 465 6.46 -25.48 6.43
C GLY A 465 7.83 -25.75 7.02
N GLU A 466 8.44 -26.83 6.57
CA GLU A 466 9.74 -27.29 7.06
C GLU A 466 10.90 -26.38 6.60
N LYS A 467 11.83 -26.05 7.50
CA LYS A 467 13.10 -25.37 7.16
C LYS A 467 14.25 -26.37 6.99
N ARG A 468 15.44 -25.86 6.65
CA ARG A 468 16.65 -26.69 6.45
C ARG A 468 17.09 -27.47 7.71
N ASP A 469 16.64 -27.04 8.87
CA ASP A 469 16.82 -27.70 10.17
C ASP A 469 15.86 -28.88 10.40
N LYS A 470 14.99 -29.21 9.43
CA LYS A 470 13.95 -30.25 9.50
C LYS A 470 12.84 -29.98 10.53
N HIS A 471 12.76 -28.76 11.06
CA HIS A 471 11.67 -28.35 11.95
C HIS A 471 10.59 -27.61 11.17
N ILE A 472 9.35 -27.67 11.67
CA ILE A 472 8.22 -26.94 11.09
C ILE A 472 8.24 -25.50 11.61
N HIS A 473 8.58 -24.56 10.74
CA HIS A 473 8.54 -23.13 11.06
C HIS A 473 7.22 -22.52 10.64
N GLN A 474 6.75 -21.59 11.46
CA GLN A 474 5.57 -20.76 11.20
C GLN A 474 5.99 -19.30 11.14
N HIS A 475 5.21 -18.48 10.45
CA HIS A 475 5.43 -17.04 10.37
C HIS A 475 4.09 -16.33 10.10
N ALA A 476 3.94 -15.12 10.64
CA ALA A 476 2.81 -14.24 10.38
C ALA A 476 3.25 -13.06 9.51
N ILE A 477 2.42 -12.73 8.52
CA ILE A 477 2.65 -11.69 7.52
C ILE A 477 1.46 -10.74 7.55
N PHE A 478 1.71 -9.44 7.58
CA PHE A 478 0.69 -8.41 7.41
C PHE A 478 0.53 -8.04 5.94
N VAL A 479 -0.70 -8.05 5.41
CA VAL A 479 -0.99 -7.54 4.06
C VAL A 479 -1.31 -6.05 4.15
N GLU A 480 -0.40 -5.21 3.67
CA GLU A 480 -0.50 -3.74 3.73
C GLU A 480 -1.18 -3.14 2.49
N ARG A 481 -0.91 -3.71 1.30
CA ARG A 481 -1.43 -3.25 0.00
C ARG A 481 -1.66 -4.42 -0.97
N ALA A 482 -2.60 -4.21 -1.88
CA ALA A 482 -2.87 -5.07 -3.03
C ALA A 482 -2.80 -4.23 -4.32
N ASP A 483 -2.42 -4.85 -5.44
CA ASP A 483 -2.38 -4.19 -6.75
C ASP A 483 -3.81 -3.91 -7.22
N PRO A 484 -4.23 -2.67 -7.51
CA PRO A 484 -5.62 -2.40 -7.89
C PRO A 484 -6.03 -3.10 -9.20
N VAL A 485 -5.10 -3.39 -10.11
CA VAL A 485 -5.41 -4.09 -11.38
C VAL A 485 -5.75 -5.56 -11.09
N THR A 486 -4.80 -6.30 -10.52
CA THR A 486 -4.93 -7.76 -10.34
C THR A 486 -5.51 -8.21 -9.01
N GLY A 487 -5.59 -7.32 -8.02
CA GLY A 487 -5.91 -7.62 -6.61
C GLY A 487 -4.79 -8.36 -5.88
N PHE A 488 -3.63 -8.57 -6.52
CA PHE A 488 -2.54 -9.35 -5.94
C PHE A 488 -1.94 -8.67 -4.69
N PRO A 489 -1.82 -9.37 -3.55
CA PRO A 489 -1.30 -8.82 -2.30
C PRO A 489 0.23 -8.64 -2.35
N PHE A 490 0.71 -7.58 -3.01
CA PHE A 490 2.15 -7.31 -3.19
C PHE A 490 2.82 -6.67 -1.96
N GLY A 491 2.10 -5.78 -1.28
CA GLY A 491 2.65 -4.98 -0.19
C GLY A 491 2.54 -5.74 1.12
N LEU A 492 3.65 -6.37 1.55
CA LEU A 492 3.69 -7.17 2.77
C LEU A 492 4.62 -6.52 3.80
N ALA A 493 4.22 -6.58 5.06
CA ALA A 493 5.08 -6.25 6.19
C ALA A 493 5.23 -7.46 7.13
N ASP A 494 6.44 -7.69 7.62
CA ASP A 494 6.72 -8.78 8.55
C ASP A 494 7.80 -8.40 9.58
N GLN A 495 7.95 -9.24 10.60
CA GLN A 495 9.10 -9.20 11.49
C GLN A 495 9.83 -10.55 11.47
N MET A 496 10.75 -10.67 10.52
CA MET A 496 11.75 -11.74 10.49
C MET A 496 13.12 -11.13 10.78
N LYS A 497 13.63 -11.31 12.02
CA LYS A 497 14.83 -10.67 12.60
C LYS A 497 14.75 -9.16 12.87
N ARG A 498 13.94 -8.40 12.13
CA ARG A 498 13.51 -7.02 12.45
C ARG A 498 12.28 -6.67 11.59
N PRO A 499 11.42 -5.71 11.99
CA PRO A 499 10.32 -5.22 11.14
C PRO A 499 10.81 -4.73 9.77
N ARG A 500 10.17 -5.17 8.68
CA ARG A 500 10.46 -4.74 7.29
C ARG A 500 9.23 -4.84 6.39
N ARG A 501 9.21 -4.02 5.33
CA ARG A 501 8.41 -4.29 4.12
C ARG A 501 9.15 -5.24 3.19
N ARG A 502 8.49 -6.28 2.70
CA ARG A 502 9.09 -7.41 1.94
C ARG A 502 8.13 -7.90 0.85
N THR A 503 8.64 -8.73 -0.07
CA THR A 503 7.84 -9.48 -1.05
C THR A 503 7.63 -10.93 -0.60
N TRP A 504 6.71 -11.64 -1.25
CA TRP A 504 6.53 -13.08 -1.08
C TRP A 504 7.85 -13.85 -1.27
N GLU A 505 8.61 -13.60 -2.34
CA GLU A 505 9.94 -14.22 -2.53
C GLU A 505 10.87 -13.91 -1.34
N GLY A 506 10.91 -12.65 -0.86
CA GLY A 506 11.73 -12.27 0.28
C GLY A 506 11.39 -13.04 1.57
N ILE A 507 10.10 -13.30 1.83
CA ILE A 507 9.63 -14.01 3.03
C ILE A 507 9.76 -15.54 2.88
N MET A 508 9.42 -16.07 1.71
CA MET A 508 9.29 -17.51 1.48
C MET A 508 10.60 -18.20 1.07
N ALA A 509 11.54 -17.50 0.43
CA ALA A 509 12.77 -18.12 -0.11
C ALA A 509 13.69 -18.76 0.94
N GLU A 510 13.64 -18.35 2.20
CA GLU A 510 14.38 -19.02 3.29
C GLU A 510 13.89 -20.45 3.57
N ALA A 511 12.68 -20.81 3.13
CA ALA A 511 12.01 -22.05 3.48
C ALA A 511 11.04 -22.47 2.36
N PRO A 512 11.53 -23.00 1.22
CA PRO A 512 10.71 -23.29 0.04
C PRO A 512 9.64 -24.38 0.26
N LYS A 513 9.68 -25.13 1.36
CA LYS A 513 8.60 -26.05 1.76
C LYS A 513 7.43 -25.34 2.46
N ARG A 514 7.51 -24.03 2.73
CA ARG A 514 6.40 -23.25 3.29
C ARG A 514 5.29 -23.08 2.26
N SER A 515 4.06 -23.18 2.74
CA SER A 515 2.82 -22.88 2.04
C SER A 515 1.93 -21.98 2.90
N LEU A 516 0.84 -21.46 2.33
CA LEU A 516 -0.19 -20.78 3.10
C LEU A 516 -0.80 -21.75 4.13
N PHE A 517 -1.10 -21.25 5.34
CA PHE A 517 -1.64 -22.06 6.44
C PHE A 517 -2.99 -21.53 6.94
N TYR A 518 -3.11 -20.23 7.17
CA TYR A 518 -4.40 -19.56 7.37
C TYR A 518 -4.37 -18.09 6.99
N ARG A 519 -5.54 -17.51 6.80
CA ARG A 519 -5.79 -16.06 6.70
C ARG A 519 -6.74 -15.66 7.82
N ALA A 520 -6.34 -14.75 8.69
CA ALA A 520 -7.20 -14.07 9.66
C ALA A 520 -7.47 -12.65 9.18
N ARG A 521 -8.73 -12.37 8.82
CA ARG A 521 -9.20 -11.05 8.38
C ARG A 521 -9.80 -10.29 9.56
N PRO A 522 -9.36 -9.05 9.88
CA PRO A 522 -10.06 -8.22 10.86
C PRO A 522 -11.46 -7.84 10.35
N ARG A 523 -12.45 -7.88 11.24
CA ARG A 523 -13.81 -7.39 10.97
C ARG A 523 -13.95 -5.90 11.24
N ASP A 524 -15.09 -5.37 10.84
CA ASP A 524 -15.51 -3.97 11.02
C ASP A 524 -15.32 -3.47 12.46
N GLU A 525 -15.54 -4.31 13.47
CA GLU A 525 -15.27 -4.01 14.89
C GLU A 525 -13.81 -3.61 15.18
N VAL A 526 -12.84 -4.31 14.57
CA VAL A 526 -11.41 -3.99 14.71
C VAL A 526 -11.09 -2.69 13.98
N PHE A 527 -11.62 -2.51 12.76
CA PHE A 527 -11.41 -1.28 11.99
C PHE A 527 -12.05 -0.05 12.65
N ALA A 528 -13.24 -0.18 13.24
CA ALA A 528 -13.93 0.91 13.94
C ALA A 528 -13.15 1.38 15.18
N ARG A 529 -12.48 0.47 15.89
CA ARG A 529 -11.57 0.83 16.99
C ARG A 529 -10.29 1.50 16.48
N ILE A 530 -9.81 1.15 15.29
CA ILE A 530 -8.60 1.78 14.74
C ILE A 530 -8.91 3.17 14.15
N ASP A 531 -10.05 3.36 13.49
CA ASP A 531 -10.43 4.61 12.80
C ASP A 531 -10.20 5.86 13.68
N PRO A 532 -9.34 6.81 13.25
CA PRO A 532 -9.17 8.08 13.96
C PRO A 532 -10.41 8.99 13.89
N GLY A 533 -11.38 8.70 13.01
CA GLY A 533 -12.49 9.59 12.67
C GLY A 533 -12.14 10.54 11.52
N PRO A 534 -13.10 11.34 11.02
CA PRO A 534 -12.78 12.45 10.13
C PRO A 534 -11.86 13.45 10.85
N GLY A 535 -10.80 13.91 10.17
CA GLY A 535 -9.85 14.89 10.67
C GLY A 535 -10.22 16.33 10.34
#